data_AF-A0A815M618-F1
#
_entry.id   AF-A0A815M618-F1
#
_cell.length_a   1.000
_cell.length_b   1.000
_cell.length_c   1.000
_cell.angle_alpha   90.00
_cell.angle_beta   90.00
_cell.angle_gamma   90.00
#
_symmetry.space_group_name_H-M   'P 1'
#
loop_
_entity.id
_entity.type
_entity.pdbx_description
1 polymer ?
#
loop_
_entity_poly.entity_id
_entity_poly.type
_entity_poly.pdbx_seq_one_letter_code
_entity_poly.pdbx_strand_id
1 'polypeptide(L)'
;MVRLLKPFQSVIKMIQSGSNPTLYLVLPFTLSLRKTLKSFDNFLQHVNKYEGTEVADNFNDYHESECVSYIRERIFELLNTMVDLDVRHYSAALLHPDYRSLRGCSNEEKIECHNYIREQLKLIGKEYSNSIDLIQQQKRIKTEHSFILDEFKDNPDVPDEVEDDDNFDTMSIEYSSPVIQPDELMRYLSMKIDMKDYSDNILTFWKLNVNEIPSLGRIARRIHSIPATSASVERQFSIAGLTLTNRRTCLNPEQLDNIICIRSMTKINS
;
A
#
# COMPACT_ATOMS: atom_id res chain seq x y z
N MET A 1 25.31 3.28 23.87
CA MET A 1 25.20 3.41 22.40
C MET A 1 24.24 2.39 21.78
N VAL A 2 24.37 1.06 22.02
CA VAL A 2 23.49 0.03 21.44
C VAL A 2 21.99 0.23 21.75
N ARG A 3 21.64 0.74 22.94
CA ARG A 3 20.26 1.02 23.35
C ARG A 3 19.56 2.11 22.52
N LEU A 4 20.31 3.08 21.98
CA LEU A 4 19.80 4.19 21.17
C LEU A 4 19.27 3.73 19.80
N LEU A 5 19.84 2.66 19.25
CA LEU A 5 19.50 2.17 17.91
C LEU A 5 18.42 1.08 17.91
N LYS A 6 18.06 0.52 19.07
CA LYS A 6 17.03 -0.52 19.19
C LYS A 6 15.67 -0.11 18.57
N PRO A 7 15.14 1.11 18.82
CA PRO A 7 13.88 1.54 18.20
C PRO A 7 13.98 1.56 16.66
N PHE A 8 15.09 2.07 16.12
CA PHE A 8 15.32 2.09 14.67
C PHE A 8 15.38 0.69 14.08
N GLN A 9 16.06 -0.25 14.74
CA GLN A 9 16.14 -1.62 14.26
C GLN A 9 14.76 -2.31 14.24
N SER A 10 13.92 -2.08 15.25
CA SER A 10 12.56 -2.61 15.29
C SER A 10 11.70 -2.03 14.16
N VAL A 11 11.78 -0.71 13.95
CA VAL A 11 11.03 -0.01 12.91
C VAL A 11 11.48 -0.47 11.52
N ILE A 12 12.78 -0.57 11.26
CA ILE A 12 13.32 -1.05 9.99
C ILE A 12 12.82 -2.47 9.70
N LYS A 13 12.82 -3.37 10.71
CA LYS A 13 12.27 -4.72 10.54
C LYS A 13 10.79 -4.72 10.18
N MET A 14 9.98 -3.86 10.79
CA MET A 14 8.55 -3.74 10.47
C MET A 14 8.33 -3.19 9.05
N ILE A 15 9.03 -2.12 8.69
CA ILE A 15 8.90 -1.46 7.37
C ILE A 15 9.43 -2.35 6.22
N GLN A 16 10.42 -3.21 6.50
CA GLN A 16 10.97 -4.17 5.53
C GLN A 16 10.19 -5.49 5.46
N SER A 17 9.13 -5.66 6.25
CA SER A 17 8.25 -6.82 6.12
C SER A 17 7.53 -6.74 4.77
N GLY A 18 7.71 -7.76 3.93
CA GLY A 18 7.15 -7.77 2.57
C GLY A 18 5.74 -8.35 2.48
N SER A 19 5.20 -8.86 3.59
CA SER A 19 3.93 -9.61 3.61
C SER A 19 2.72 -8.73 3.85
N ASN A 20 2.90 -7.54 4.43
CA ASN A 20 1.83 -6.60 4.75
C ASN A 20 2.15 -5.23 4.16
N PRO A 21 1.13 -4.37 3.92
CA PRO A 21 1.36 -2.98 3.57
C PRO A 21 2.24 -2.29 4.61
N THR A 22 3.24 -1.53 4.16
CA THR A 22 4.19 -0.87 5.09
C THR A 22 4.23 0.64 4.92
N LEU A 23 3.68 1.20 3.84
CA LEU A 23 3.75 2.64 3.58
C LEU A 23 3.07 3.50 4.67
N TYR A 24 1.95 3.02 5.20
CA TYR A 24 1.19 3.74 6.24
C TYR A 24 1.96 3.90 7.55
N LEU A 25 2.99 3.07 7.77
CA LEU A 25 3.79 3.09 8.98
C LEU A 25 4.86 4.18 8.97
N VAL A 26 5.29 4.64 7.79
CA VAL A 26 6.39 5.62 7.64
C VAL A 26 6.08 6.92 8.39
N LEU A 27 4.87 7.46 8.21
CA LEU A 27 4.46 8.70 8.87
C LEU A 27 4.39 8.61 10.41
N PRO A 28 3.63 7.68 11.02
CA PRO A 28 3.58 7.60 12.48
C PRO A 28 4.95 7.29 13.09
N PHE A 29 5.81 6.55 12.39
CA PHE A 29 7.18 6.30 12.85
C PHE A 29 8.07 7.53 12.80
N THR A 30 8.06 8.29 11.70
CA THR A 30 8.87 9.52 11.60
C THR A 30 8.43 10.56 12.63
N LEU A 31 7.13 10.73 12.85
CA LEU A 31 6.59 11.61 13.88
C LEU A 31 6.94 11.13 15.29
N SER A 32 6.84 9.82 15.55
CA SER A 32 7.25 9.24 16.83
C SER A 32 8.74 9.44 17.11
N LEU A 33 9.59 9.14 16.13
CA LEU A 33 11.04 9.32 16.24
C LEU A 33 11.41 10.79 16.45
N ARG A 34 10.84 11.71 15.66
CA ARG A 34 11.02 13.16 15.85
C ARG A 34 10.62 13.58 17.27
N LYS A 35 9.51 13.08 17.80
CA LYS A 35 9.07 13.37 19.16
C LYS A 35 10.02 12.82 20.22
N THR A 36 10.46 11.56 20.08
CA THR A 36 11.39 10.92 21.03
C THR A 36 12.75 11.59 21.06
N LEU A 37 13.28 12.00 19.91
CA LEU A 37 14.60 12.62 19.80
C LEU A 37 14.59 14.11 20.20
N LYS A 38 13.41 14.74 20.30
CA LYS A 38 13.26 16.16 20.66
C LYS A 38 13.62 16.46 22.12
N SER A 39 13.45 15.51 23.04
CA SER A 39 13.80 15.68 24.46
C SER A 39 14.39 14.40 25.01
N PHE A 40 15.42 14.55 25.85
CA PHE A 40 16.09 13.43 26.50
C PHE A 40 15.16 12.63 27.43
N ASP A 41 14.22 13.29 28.12
CA ASP A 41 13.23 12.62 28.97
C ASP A 41 12.28 11.72 28.17
N ASN A 42 11.81 12.21 27.02
CA ASN A 42 10.98 11.42 26.10
C ASN A 42 11.75 10.22 25.55
N PHE A 43 13.04 10.39 25.30
CA PHE A 43 13.91 9.32 24.86
C PHE A 43 14.07 8.23 25.94
N LEU A 44 14.36 8.61 27.19
CA LEU A 44 14.48 7.68 28.32
C LEU A 44 13.17 6.92 28.59
N GLN A 45 12.03 7.63 28.61
CA GLN A 45 10.73 7.00 28.80
C GLN A 45 10.43 5.95 27.71
N HIS A 46 10.79 6.26 26.45
CA HIS A 46 10.59 5.33 25.35
C HIS A 46 11.51 4.12 25.44
N VAL A 47 12.79 4.29 25.81
CA VAL A 47 13.72 3.16 26.01
C VAL A 47 13.22 2.22 27.13
N ASN A 48 12.74 2.77 28.24
CA ASN A 48 12.21 2.00 29.37
C ASN A 48 10.98 1.15 29.00
N LYS A 49 10.16 1.60 28.04
CA LYS A 49 8.98 0.86 27.56
C LYS A 49 9.34 -0.47 26.87
N TYR A 50 10.54 -0.60 26.28
CA TYR A 50 10.94 -1.81 25.56
C TYR A 50 11.91 -2.71 26.34
N GLU A 51 12.51 -2.24 27.44
CA GLU A 51 13.45 -3.05 28.24
C GLU A 51 12.83 -3.78 29.43
N GLY A 52 11.54 -3.62 29.70
CA GLY A 52 10.88 -4.32 30.80
C GLY A 52 11.30 -3.78 32.17
N THR A 53 10.37 -3.89 33.12
CA THR A 53 10.36 -3.21 34.43
C THR A 53 11.48 -3.62 35.41
N GLU A 54 12.42 -4.49 35.06
CA GLU A 54 13.46 -4.96 35.99
C GLU A 54 14.66 -4.02 36.14
N VAL A 55 14.79 -2.97 35.31
CA VAL A 55 15.91 -2.01 35.39
C VAL A 55 15.44 -0.61 35.77
N ALA A 56 14.13 -0.40 35.97
CA ALA A 56 13.53 0.91 36.24
C ALA A 56 14.09 1.60 37.49
N ASP A 57 14.59 0.84 38.47
CA ASP A 57 15.07 1.39 39.75
C ASP A 57 16.43 2.10 39.68
N ASN A 58 17.18 1.99 38.56
CA ASN A 58 18.53 2.59 38.43
C ASN A 58 18.66 3.70 37.36
N PHE A 59 17.56 4.16 36.75
CA PHE A 59 17.63 5.13 35.63
C PHE A 59 17.39 6.60 36.00
N ASN A 60 16.94 6.90 37.22
CA ASN A 60 16.72 8.30 37.65
C ASN A 60 18.03 9.10 37.82
N ASP A 61 19.20 8.45 37.73
CA ASP A 61 20.52 9.07 37.90
C ASP A 61 21.29 9.21 36.56
N TYR A 62 20.63 8.94 35.43
CA TYR A 62 21.23 9.12 34.10
C TYR A 62 21.20 10.59 33.69
N HIS A 63 22.33 11.27 33.85
CA HIS A 63 22.58 12.55 33.17
C HIS A 63 22.87 12.32 31.68
N GLU A 64 22.30 13.15 30.80
CA GLU A 64 22.62 13.16 29.37
C GLU A 64 24.11 13.46 29.21
N SER A 65 24.92 12.43 28.94
CA SER A 65 26.33 12.66 28.60
C SER A 65 26.40 13.51 27.32
N GLU A 66 27.39 14.39 27.22
CA GLU A 66 27.62 15.25 26.05
C GLU A 66 27.70 14.46 24.71
N CYS A 67 28.20 13.22 24.78
CA CYS A 67 28.20 12.32 23.61
C CYS A 67 26.80 11.86 23.20
N VAL A 68 25.90 11.63 24.15
CA VAL A 68 24.52 11.17 23.89
C VAL A 68 23.67 12.31 23.36
N SER A 69 23.82 13.53 23.89
CA SER A 69 23.17 14.72 23.34
C SER A 69 23.63 14.97 21.91
N TYR A 70 24.95 14.95 21.66
CA TYR A 70 25.51 15.13 20.32
C TYR A 70 24.97 14.10 19.32
N ILE A 71 24.96 12.81 19.69
CA ILE A 71 24.44 11.76 18.81
C ILE A 71 22.92 11.93 18.60
N ARG A 72 22.15 12.26 19.64
CA ARG A 72 20.70 12.47 19.54
C ARG A 72 20.37 13.61 18.60
N GLU A 73 21.04 14.75 18.74
CA GLU A 73 20.89 15.92 17.86
C GLU A 73 21.28 15.57 16.43
N ARG A 74 22.41 14.86 16.25
CA ARG A 74 22.85 14.45 14.93
C ARG A 74 21.87 13.50 14.24
N ILE A 75 21.31 12.53 14.98
CA ILE A 75 20.28 11.62 14.45
C ILE A 75 19.00 12.40 14.11
N PHE A 76 18.62 13.38 14.93
CA PHE A 76 17.46 14.22 14.66
C PHE A 76 17.63 15.03 13.36
N GLU A 77 18.80 15.63 13.15
CA GLU A 77 19.16 16.33 11.90
C GLU A 77 19.13 15.38 10.69
N LEU A 78 19.74 14.21 10.81
CA LEU A 78 19.77 13.21 9.74
C LEU A 78 18.36 12.74 9.39
N LEU A 79 17.49 12.53 10.39
CA LEU A 79 16.10 12.14 10.16
C LEU A 79 15.33 13.23 9.40
N ASN A 80 15.59 14.51 9.68
CA ASN A 80 14.92 15.62 9.01
C ASN A 80 15.46 15.89 7.60
N THR A 81 16.70 15.51 7.30
CA THR A 81 17.34 15.72 6.00
C THR A 81 17.20 14.54 5.06
N MET A 82 17.20 13.31 5.58
CA MET A 82 17.17 12.08 4.76
C MET A 82 15.76 11.54 4.56
N VAL A 83 14.81 11.84 5.44
CA VAL A 83 13.44 11.33 5.32
C VAL A 83 12.53 12.41 4.76
N ASP A 84 12.27 12.29 3.46
CA ASP A 84 11.28 13.11 2.77
C ASP A 84 9.89 12.47 2.85
N LEU A 85 8.93 13.22 3.39
CA LEU A 85 7.56 12.77 3.57
C LEU A 85 6.70 13.26 2.43
N ASP A 86 6.50 12.39 1.45
CA ASP A 86 5.57 12.61 0.35
C ASP A 86 4.08 12.43 0.75
N VAL A 87 3.18 13.06 0.00
CA VAL A 87 1.70 13.02 0.15
C VAL A 87 1.15 11.59 0.18
N ARG A 88 1.82 10.66 -0.50
CA ARG A 88 1.50 9.22 -0.47
C ARG A 88 1.64 8.61 0.93
N HIS A 89 2.60 9.05 1.75
CA HIS A 89 2.75 8.60 3.14
C HIS A 89 1.58 9.07 4.01
N TYR A 90 1.19 10.34 3.86
CA TYR A 90 0.02 10.90 4.54
C TYR A 90 -1.26 10.20 4.12
N SER A 91 -1.43 9.95 2.83
CA SER A 91 -2.59 9.26 2.27
C SER A 91 -2.67 7.81 2.78
N ALA A 92 -1.55 7.09 2.83
CA ALA A 92 -1.49 5.74 3.36
C ALA A 92 -1.87 5.69 4.85
N ALA A 93 -1.42 6.67 5.64
CA ALA A 93 -1.79 6.78 7.04
C ALA A 93 -3.27 7.15 7.22
N LEU A 94 -3.80 8.07 6.42
CA LEU A 94 -5.21 8.46 6.47
C LEU A 94 -6.14 7.27 6.20
N LEU A 95 -5.78 6.46 5.20
CA LEU A 95 -6.53 5.26 4.78
C LEU A 95 -6.35 4.07 5.74
N HIS A 96 -5.56 4.23 6.80
CA HIS A 96 -5.51 3.26 7.88
C HIS A 96 -6.45 3.69 9.02
N PRO A 97 -7.37 2.83 9.49
CA PRO A 97 -8.31 3.16 10.57
C PRO A 97 -7.64 3.73 11.82
N ASP A 98 -6.48 3.18 12.19
CA ASP A 98 -5.71 3.61 13.37
C ASP A 98 -5.07 4.99 13.23
N TYR A 99 -4.72 5.39 12.01
CA TYR A 99 -3.96 6.62 11.75
C TYR A 99 -4.78 7.70 11.02
N ARG A 100 -6.08 7.47 10.81
CA ARG A 100 -7.03 8.39 10.14
C ARG A 100 -7.09 9.81 10.69
N SER A 101 -6.67 10.01 11.95
CA SER A 101 -6.69 11.32 12.60
C SER A 101 -5.44 12.17 12.30
N LEU A 102 -4.42 11.58 11.67
CA LEU A 102 -3.13 12.24 11.35
C LEU A 102 -2.62 13.08 12.54
N ARG A 103 -2.57 12.45 13.72
CA ARG A 103 -2.12 13.09 14.96
C ARG A 103 -0.67 13.53 14.81
N GLY A 104 -0.41 14.83 14.93
CA GLY A 104 0.93 15.41 14.82
C GLY A 104 1.26 16.05 13.48
N CYS A 105 0.36 16.00 12.49
CA CYS A 105 0.49 16.71 11.21
C CYS A 105 -0.11 18.13 11.28
N SER A 106 0.42 19.06 10.48
CA SER A 106 -0.13 20.41 10.31
C SER A 106 -1.47 20.39 9.57
N ASN A 107 -2.21 21.50 9.62
CA ASN A 107 -3.48 21.59 8.91
C ASN A 107 -3.27 21.64 7.40
N GLU A 108 -2.18 22.26 6.94
CA GLU A 108 -1.78 22.33 5.54
C GLU A 108 -1.52 20.93 4.97
N GLU A 109 -0.73 20.10 5.66
CA GLU A 109 -0.45 18.71 5.25
C GLU A 109 -1.74 17.87 5.15
N LYS A 110 -2.68 18.09 6.07
CA LYS A 110 -3.98 17.41 6.04
C LYS A 110 -4.79 17.86 4.84
N ILE A 111 -4.85 19.15 4.56
CA ILE A 111 -5.59 19.69 3.40
C ILE A 111 -5.02 19.14 2.10
N GLU A 112 -3.69 19.12 1.97
CA GLU A 112 -3.00 18.57 0.80
C GLU A 112 -3.31 17.08 0.61
N CYS A 113 -3.22 16.29 1.68
CA CYS A 113 -3.59 14.87 1.65
C CYS A 113 -5.04 14.65 1.20
N HIS A 114 -5.98 15.43 1.72
CA HIS A 114 -7.39 15.34 1.32
C HIS A 114 -7.60 15.72 -0.14
N ASN A 115 -6.92 16.76 -0.62
CA ASN A 115 -6.99 17.20 -2.01
C ASN A 115 -6.43 16.14 -2.97
N TYR A 116 -5.29 15.53 -2.61
CA TYR A 116 -4.70 14.44 -3.38
C TYR A 116 -5.65 13.25 -3.50
N ILE A 117 -6.26 12.79 -2.41
CA ILE A 117 -7.21 11.66 -2.45
C ILE A 117 -8.43 12.01 -3.31
N ARG A 118 -8.95 13.24 -3.22
CA ARG A 118 -10.06 13.69 -4.08
C ARG A 118 -9.68 13.73 -5.55
N GLU A 119 -8.45 14.13 -5.86
CA GLU A 119 -7.95 14.10 -7.23
C GLU A 119 -7.84 12.67 -7.74
N GLN A 120 -7.32 11.75 -6.92
CA GLN A 120 -7.28 10.32 -7.24
C GLN A 120 -8.69 9.72 -7.46
N LEU A 121 -9.68 10.13 -6.66
CA LEU A 121 -11.09 9.73 -6.86
C LEU A 121 -11.62 10.20 -8.22
N LYS A 122 -11.31 11.43 -8.63
CA LYS A 122 -11.69 11.96 -9.96
C LYS A 122 -11.04 11.17 -11.09
N LEU A 123 -9.76 10.82 -10.95
CA LEU A 123 -9.04 10.05 -11.96
C LEU A 123 -9.64 8.65 -12.12
N ILE A 124 -9.94 7.97 -11.02
CA ILE A 124 -10.59 6.64 -11.07
C ILE A 124 -11.98 6.71 -11.71
N GLY A 125 -12.75 7.78 -11.45
CA GLY A 125 -14.03 8.00 -12.12
C GLY A 125 -13.89 8.07 -13.65
N LYS A 126 -12.86 8.77 -14.14
CA LYS A 126 -12.55 8.86 -15.58
C LYS A 126 -12.03 7.55 -16.17
N GLU A 127 -11.17 6.83 -15.44
CA GLU A 127 -10.71 5.50 -15.86
C GLU A 127 -11.89 4.55 -16.06
N TYR A 128 -12.87 4.60 -15.16
CA TYR A 128 -14.06 3.76 -15.22
C TYR A 128 -14.96 4.11 -16.41
N SER A 129 -15.22 5.40 -16.67
CA SER A 129 -16.00 5.81 -17.85
C SER A 129 -15.34 5.36 -19.15
N ASN A 130 -14.03 5.57 -19.28
CA ASN A 130 -13.28 5.14 -20.46
C ASN A 130 -13.34 3.61 -20.64
N SER A 131 -13.21 2.85 -19.55
CA SER A 131 -13.28 1.38 -19.59
C SER A 131 -14.66 0.89 -20.05
N ILE A 132 -15.73 1.54 -19.59
CA ILE A 132 -17.10 1.23 -20.04
C ILE A 132 -17.25 1.51 -21.54
N ASP A 133 -16.77 2.66 -22.02
CA ASP A 133 -16.87 3.03 -23.43
C ASP A 133 -16.15 2.01 -24.32
N LEU A 134 -14.96 1.55 -23.92
CA LEU A 134 -14.22 0.48 -24.61
C LEU A 134 -14.99 -0.85 -24.61
N ILE A 135 -15.58 -1.24 -23.49
CA ILE A 135 -16.36 -2.49 -23.40
C ILE A 135 -17.61 -2.41 -24.29
N GLN A 136 -18.29 -1.25 -24.31
CA GLN A 136 -19.45 -1.02 -25.18
C GLN A 136 -19.05 -1.06 -26.67
N GLN A 137 -17.90 -0.48 -27.04
CA GLN A 137 -17.37 -0.59 -28.40
C GLN A 137 -17.05 -2.05 -28.78
N GLN A 138 -16.41 -2.81 -27.89
CA GLN A 138 -16.14 -4.23 -28.14
C GLN A 138 -17.42 -5.05 -28.30
N LYS A 139 -18.47 -4.75 -27.52
CA LYS A 139 -19.79 -5.39 -27.68
C LYS A 139 -20.42 -5.04 -29.04
N ARG A 140 -20.36 -3.78 -29.48
CA ARG A 140 -20.84 -3.37 -30.81
C ARG A 140 -20.10 -4.10 -31.93
N ILE A 141 -18.78 -4.19 -31.85
CA ILE A 141 -17.95 -4.93 -32.82
C ILE A 141 -18.35 -6.41 -32.85
N LYS A 142 -18.56 -7.04 -31.70
CA LYS A 142 -19.04 -8.44 -31.64
C LYS A 142 -20.43 -8.63 -32.25
N THR A 143 -21.37 -7.71 -31.99
CA THR A 143 -22.72 -7.76 -32.58
C THR A 143 -22.71 -7.50 -34.08
N GLU A 144 -21.84 -6.60 -34.57
CA GLU A 144 -21.66 -6.37 -36.01
C GLU A 144 -21.05 -7.60 -36.69
N HIS A 145 -20.05 -8.24 -36.07
CA HIS A 145 -19.50 -9.49 -36.59
C HIS A 145 -20.50 -10.65 -36.58
N SER A 146 -21.39 -10.75 -35.58
CA SER A 146 -22.45 -11.78 -35.58
C SER A 146 -23.49 -11.51 -36.68
N PHE A 147 -23.83 -10.24 -36.92
CA PHE A 147 -24.77 -9.85 -37.98
C PHE A 147 -24.20 -10.13 -39.38
N ILE A 148 -22.90 -9.89 -39.59
CA ILE A 148 -22.20 -10.24 -40.83
C ILE A 148 -22.19 -11.76 -41.03
N LEU A 149 -21.94 -12.55 -39.98
CA LEU A 149 -21.95 -14.01 -40.07
C LEU A 149 -23.35 -14.57 -40.37
N ASP A 150 -24.41 -13.98 -39.83
CA ASP A 150 -25.80 -14.34 -40.16
C ASP A 150 -26.15 -14.03 -41.62
N GLU A 151 -25.59 -12.97 -42.22
CA GLU A 151 -25.77 -12.64 -43.64
C GLU A 151 -25.11 -13.65 -44.59
N PHE A 152 -24.18 -14.47 -44.09
CA PHE A 152 -23.51 -15.55 -44.83
C PHE A 152 -24.01 -16.98 -44.48
N LYS A 153 -25.02 -17.13 -43.61
CA LYS A 153 -25.60 -18.44 -43.25
C LYS A 153 -26.39 -19.11 -44.38
N ASP A 154 -26.68 -18.41 -45.47
CA ASP A 154 -27.36 -18.97 -46.65
C ASP A 154 -26.41 -19.78 -47.58
N ASN A 155 -25.17 -20.04 -47.18
CA ASN A 155 -24.24 -20.87 -47.96
C ASN A 155 -24.38 -22.35 -47.57
N PRO A 156 -24.91 -23.23 -48.43
CA PRO A 156 -25.31 -24.60 -48.08
C PRO A 156 -24.16 -25.60 -47.80
N ASP A 157 -22.91 -25.14 -47.72
CA ASP A 157 -21.71 -25.98 -47.56
C ASP A 157 -21.01 -25.85 -46.19
N VAL A 158 -21.61 -25.19 -45.19
CA VAL A 158 -21.03 -25.07 -43.84
C VAL A 158 -21.76 -26.01 -42.87
N PRO A 159 -21.09 -27.01 -42.27
CA PRO A 159 -21.70 -27.90 -41.28
C PRO A 159 -22.14 -27.16 -40.01
N ASP A 160 -23.39 -27.36 -39.62
CA ASP A 160 -24.03 -26.85 -38.40
C ASP A 160 -23.51 -27.54 -37.12
N GLU A 161 -22.26 -27.28 -36.70
CA GLU A 161 -21.83 -27.69 -35.35
C GLU A 161 -20.88 -26.64 -34.73
N VAL A 162 -21.47 -25.66 -34.05
CA VAL A 162 -20.89 -25.04 -32.85
C VAL A 162 -22.02 -24.83 -31.86
N GLU A 163 -22.07 -25.69 -30.84
CA GLU A 163 -22.89 -25.48 -29.65
C GLU A 163 -22.37 -24.24 -28.91
N ASP A 164 -23.17 -23.18 -28.87
CA ASP A 164 -22.92 -21.98 -28.08
C ASP A 164 -23.05 -22.30 -26.58
N ASP A 165 -21.99 -22.77 -25.93
CA ASP A 165 -21.87 -22.81 -24.46
C ASP A 165 -21.37 -21.46 -23.92
N ASP A 166 -22.23 -20.44 -23.97
CA ASP A 166 -21.96 -19.11 -23.42
C ASP A 166 -22.93 -18.79 -22.27
N ASN A 167 -22.93 -19.62 -21.23
CA ASN A 167 -23.45 -19.19 -19.92
C ASN A 167 -22.35 -18.48 -19.11
N PHE A 168 -21.90 -17.32 -19.59
CA PHE A 168 -21.13 -16.40 -18.74
C PHE A 168 -22.12 -15.60 -17.89
N ASP A 169 -22.29 -16.08 -16.66
CA ASP A 169 -23.11 -15.49 -15.60
C ASP A 169 -22.87 -13.97 -15.50
N THR A 170 -23.75 -13.22 -16.15
CA THR A 170 -23.73 -11.77 -16.16
C THR A 170 -24.31 -11.34 -14.83
N MET A 171 -23.45 -11.27 -13.81
CA MET A 171 -23.80 -10.62 -12.56
C MET A 171 -24.29 -9.22 -12.87
N SER A 172 -25.60 -9.02 -12.69
CA SER A 172 -26.29 -7.77 -12.89
C SER A 172 -25.66 -6.71 -11.99
N ILE A 173 -24.79 -5.89 -12.56
CA ILE A 173 -24.34 -4.66 -11.92
C ILE A 173 -25.55 -3.72 -11.96
N GLU A 174 -26.32 -3.73 -10.88
CA GLU A 174 -27.41 -2.78 -10.67
C GLU A 174 -26.84 -1.37 -10.76
N TYR A 175 -27.36 -0.63 -11.76
CA TYR A 175 -27.05 0.76 -12.01
C TYR A 175 -27.55 1.61 -10.83
N SER A 176 -26.67 1.92 -9.88
CA SER A 176 -26.86 3.12 -9.08
C SER A 176 -26.59 4.31 -9.98
N SER A 177 -27.67 5.01 -10.36
CA SER A 177 -27.69 6.38 -10.90
C SER A 177 -26.62 7.27 -10.24
N PRO A 178 -26.07 8.30 -10.94
CA PRO A 178 -25.13 9.25 -10.35
C PRO A 178 -25.86 10.16 -9.37
N VAL A 179 -26.28 9.59 -8.24
CA VAL A 179 -26.53 10.33 -7.01
C VAL A 179 -25.22 11.03 -6.72
N ILE A 180 -25.27 12.35 -6.57
CA ILE A 180 -24.17 13.16 -6.05
C ILE A 180 -23.90 12.62 -4.65
N GLN A 181 -23.08 11.57 -4.56
CA GLN A 181 -22.76 10.94 -3.29
C GLN A 181 -21.88 11.93 -2.52
N PRO A 182 -22.11 12.13 -1.22
CA PRO A 182 -21.15 12.82 -0.38
C PRO A 182 -19.78 12.15 -0.58
N ASP A 183 -18.74 12.96 -0.74
CA ASP A 183 -17.35 12.54 -0.94
C ASP A 183 -17.07 11.25 -0.13
N GLU A 184 -16.76 10.14 -0.81
CA GLU A 184 -16.56 8.83 -0.15
C GLU A 184 -15.54 8.94 1.00
N LEU A 185 -14.60 9.88 0.87
CA LEU A 185 -13.64 10.26 1.90
C LEU A 185 -14.32 10.77 3.19
N MET A 186 -15.32 11.65 3.07
CA MET A 186 -16.06 12.16 4.24
C MET A 186 -16.89 11.07 4.90
N ARG A 187 -17.43 10.12 4.12
CA ARG A 187 -18.14 8.93 4.65
C ARG A 187 -17.18 8.05 5.45
N TYR A 188 -15.99 7.78 4.94
CA TYR A 188 -14.96 7.02 5.66
C TYR A 188 -14.53 7.72 6.97
N LEU A 189 -14.35 9.04 6.94
CA LEU A 189 -13.94 9.80 8.12
C LEU A 189 -15.01 9.85 9.23
N SER A 190 -16.30 9.77 8.87
CA SER A 190 -17.41 9.75 9.83
C SER A 190 -17.78 8.35 10.33
N MET A 191 -17.23 7.29 9.71
CA MET A 191 -17.53 5.90 10.06
C MET A 191 -17.03 5.57 11.48
N LYS A 192 -17.86 4.86 12.25
CA LYS A 192 -17.42 4.24 13.51
C LYS A 192 -16.76 2.90 13.16
N ILE A 193 -15.45 2.81 13.38
CA ILE A 193 -14.67 1.61 13.10
C ILE A 193 -14.22 1.04 14.45
N ASP A 194 -14.66 -0.17 14.76
CA ASP A 194 -14.18 -0.89 15.94
C ASP A 194 -12.82 -1.55 15.64
N MET A 195 -11.79 -1.06 16.32
CA MET A 195 -10.38 -1.44 16.10
C MET A 195 -10.09 -2.94 16.28
N LYS A 196 -10.92 -3.66 17.03
CA LYS A 196 -10.67 -5.08 17.36
C LYS A 196 -10.95 -6.03 16.20
N ASP A 197 -11.72 -5.58 15.20
CA ASP A 197 -12.22 -6.45 14.15
C ASP A 197 -11.25 -6.57 12.95
N TYR A 198 -10.18 -5.75 12.91
CA TYR A 198 -9.34 -5.59 11.73
C TYR A 198 -7.82 -5.62 12.01
N SER A 199 -7.40 -6.13 13.17
CA SER A 199 -6.01 -6.03 13.66
C SER A 199 -4.94 -6.63 12.76
N ASP A 200 -5.31 -7.58 11.89
CA ASP A 200 -4.32 -8.42 11.23
C ASP A 200 -4.03 -7.99 9.78
N ASN A 201 -4.98 -7.34 9.09
CA ASN A 201 -4.75 -6.90 7.71
C ASN A 201 -5.67 -5.76 7.25
N ILE A 202 -5.06 -4.61 6.97
CA ILE A 202 -5.74 -3.43 6.41
C ILE A 202 -6.43 -3.71 5.07
N LEU A 203 -5.91 -4.63 4.25
CA LEU A 203 -6.52 -5.00 2.98
C LEU A 203 -7.85 -5.74 3.18
N THR A 204 -8.00 -6.47 4.29
CA THR A 204 -9.26 -7.14 4.64
C THR A 204 -10.33 -6.12 5.02
N PHE A 205 -9.97 -5.08 5.79
CA PHE A 205 -10.87 -3.95 6.08
C PHE A 205 -11.40 -3.32 4.78
N TRP A 206 -10.50 -3.00 3.84
CA TRP A 206 -10.90 -2.41 2.57
C TRP A 206 -11.66 -3.37 1.65
N LYS A 207 -11.52 -4.69 1.84
CA LYS A 207 -12.28 -5.72 1.12
C LYS A 207 -13.71 -5.84 1.65
N LEU A 208 -13.90 -5.74 2.96
CA LEU A 208 -15.23 -5.83 3.59
C LEU A 208 -16.06 -4.57 3.31
N ASN A 209 -15.42 -3.41 3.25
CA ASN A 209 -16.09 -2.13 3.03
C ASN A 209 -16.19 -1.71 1.55
N VAL A 210 -15.94 -2.62 0.59
CA VAL A 210 -16.04 -2.29 -0.85
C VAL A 210 -17.44 -1.84 -1.25
N ASN A 211 -18.48 -2.43 -0.67
CA ASN A 211 -19.87 -2.10 -1.02
C ASN A 211 -20.23 -0.68 -0.60
N GLU A 212 -19.71 -0.24 0.55
CA GLU A 212 -19.99 1.09 1.07
C GLU A 212 -19.02 2.15 0.54
N ILE A 213 -17.77 1.85 0.22
CA ILE A 213 -16.77 2.84 -0.23
C ILE A 213 -15.90 2.26 -1.36
N PRO A 214 -16.49 1.97 -2.54
CA PRO A 214 -15.83 1.21 -3.60
C PRO A 214 -14.65 1.95 -4.23
N SER A 215 -14.79 3.26 -4.48
CA SER A 215 -13.76 4.05 -5.14
C SER A 215 -12.58 4.30 -4.20
N LEU A 216 -12.87 4.64 -2.95
CA LEU A 216 -11.87 4.84 -1.90
C LEU A 216 -11.14 3.52 -1.58
N GLY A 217 -11.85 2.39 -1.55
CA GLY A 217 -11.24 1.07 -1.40
C GLY A 217 -10.27 0.71 -2.52
N ARG A 218 -10.55 1.12 -3.76
CA ARG A 218 -9.59 0.97 -4.87
C ARG A 218 -8.34 1.83 -4.67
N ILE A 219 -8.49 3.09 -4.23
CA ILE A 219 -7.36 3.97 -3.91
C ILE A 219 -6.53 3.39 -2.78
N ALA A 220 -7.18 2.97 -1.70
CA ALA A 220 -6.51 2.40 -0.55
C ALA A 220 -5.69 1.17 -0.93
N ARG A 221 -6.24 0.26 -1.74
CA ARG A 221 -5.46 -0.87 -2.25
C ARG A 221 -4.27 -0.43 -3.10
N ARG A 222 -4.43 0.55 -4.01
CA ARG A 222 -3.33 1.08 -4.84
C ARG A 222 -2.21 1.67 -3.96
N ILE A 223 -2.57 2.50 -2.99
CA ILE A 223 -1.61 3.16 -2.10
C ILE A 223 -0.93 2.17 -1.15
N HIS A 224 -1.69 1.25 -0.54
CA HIS A 224 -1.15 0.24 0.37
C HIS A 224 -0.31 -0.84 -0.34
N SER A 225 -0.41 -0.97 -1.66
CA SER A 225 0.46 -1.86 -2.45
C SER A 225 1.87 -1.30 -2.64
N ILE A 226 2.08 -0.01 -2.37
CA ILE A 226 3.40 0.60 -2.45
C ILE A 226 4.22 0.12 -1.23
N PRO A 227 5.37 -0.55 -1.42
CA PRO A 227 6.24 -0.89 -0.32
C PRO A 227 6.93 0.38 0.20
N ALA A 228 7.11 0.47 1.52
CA ALA A 228 7.81 1.60 2.13
C ALA A 228 9.33 1.61 1.86
N THR A 229 9.91 0.47 1.47
CA THR A 229 11.36 0.34 1.21
C THR A 229 11.63 -0.48 -0.05
N SER A 230 12.72 -0.17 -0.73
CA SER A 230 13.31 -0.99 -1.80
C SER A 230 13.95 -2.29 -1.28
N ALA A 231 14.11 -2.45 0.03
CA ALA A 231 14.81 -3.58 0.65
C ALA A 231 14.23 -4.95 0.29
N SER A 232 12.92 -5.05 0.06
CA SER A 232 12.28 -6.30 -0.40
C SER A 232 12.77 -6.69 -1.79
N VAL A 233 12.86 -5.71 -2.68
CA VAL A 233 13.36 -5.85 -4.05
C VAL A 233 14.87 -6.12 -4.04
N GLU A 234 15.64 -5.39 -3.25
CA GLU A 234 17.09 -5.61 -3.06
C GLU A 234 17.39 -7.01 -2.53
N ARG A 235 16.57 -7.55 -1.61
CA ARG A 235 16.72 -8.93 -1.13
C ARG A 235 16.50 -9.94 -2.24
N GLN A 236 15.50 -9.74 -3.10
CA GLN A 236 15.27 -10.64 -4.24
C GLN A 236 16.42 -10.55 -5.25
N PHE A 237 16.94 -9.35 -5.51
CA PHE A 237 18.11 -9.15 -6.38
C PHE A 237 19.40 -9.72 -5.78
N SER A 238 19.60 -9.62 -4.46
CA SER A 238 20.75 -10.23 -3.77
C SER A 238 20.70 -11.76 -3.86
N ILE A 239 19.53 -12.36 -3.65
CA ILE A 239 19.32 -13.80 -3.83
C ILE A 239 19.55 -14.20 -5.30
N ALA A 240 19.07 -13.39 -6.25
CA ALA A 240 19.34 -13.61 -7.66
C ALA A 240 20.85 -13.57 -7.95
N GLY A 241 21.57 -12.55 -7.46
CA GLY A 241 23.03 -12.43 -7.60
C GLY A 241 23.81 -13.61 -7.00
N LEU A 242 23.36 -14.12 -5.85
CA LEU A 242 23.92 -15.34 -5.23
C LEU A 242 23.58 -16.61 -6.01
N THR A 243 22.41 -16.66 -6.66
CA THR A 243 22.02 -17.79 -7.53
C THR A 243 22.79 -17.74 -8.87
N LEU A 244 23.24 -16.56 -9.28
CA LEU A 244 23.98 -16.32 -10.52
C LEU A 244 25.50 -16.49 -10.39
N THR A 245 26.05 -16.67 -9.18
CA THR A 245 27.51 -16.67 -8.99
C THR A 245 28.19 -17.99 -9.43
N ASN A 246 29.27 -17.82 -10.20
CA ASN A 246 30.34 -18.75 -10.64
C ASN A 246 30.04 -20.06 -11.37
N ARG A 247 28.80 -20.53 -11.53
CA ARG A 247 28.52 -21.77 -12.31
C ARG A 247 27.68 -21.59 -13.58
N ARG A 248 27.20 -20.38 -13.89
CA ARG A 248 26.28 -20.13 -15.02
C ARG A 248 26.52 -18.78 -15.72
N THR A 249 27.74 -18.55 -16.20
CA THR A 249 28.18 -17.31 -16.86
C THR A 249 27.62 -17.08 -18.28
N CYS A 250 26.65 -17.89 -18.74
CA CYS A 250 26.13 -17.87 -20.11
C CYS A 250 24.59 -17.77 -20.20
N LEU A 251 23.90 -17.24 -19.18
CA LEU A 251 22.48 -16.94 -19.30
C LEU A 251 22.26 -15.64 -20.07
N ASN A 252 21.36 -15.68 -21.06
CA ASN A 252 20.86 -14.50 -21.74
C ASN A 252 20.08 -13.63 -20.73
N PRO A 253 20.26 -12.29 -20.70
CA PRO A 253 19.48 -11.37 -19.85
C PRO A 253 17.95 -11.61 -19.88
N GLU A 254 17.39 -11.92 -21.05
CA GLU A 254 15.94 -12.19 -21.16
C GLU A 254 15.51 -13.47 -20.41
N GLN A 255 16.33 -14.52 -20.45
CA GLN A 255 16.08 -15.75 -19.70
C GLN A 255 16.24 -15.53 -18.19
N LEU A 256 17.14 -14.63 -17.80
CA LEU A 256 17.32 -14.24 -16.41
C LEU A 256 16.07 -13.54 -15.87
N ASP A 257 15.52 -12.57 -16.60
CA ASP A 257 14.30 -11.86 -16.20
C ASP A 257 13.13 -12.82 -16.03
N ASN A 258 12.98 -13.78 -16.95
CA ASN A 258 11.96 -14.82 -16.87
C ASN A 258 12.12 -15.71 -15.63
N ILE A 259 13.34 -16.12 -15.28
CA ILE A 259 13.60 -16.93 -14.08
C ILE A 259 13.29 -16.14 -12.80
N ILE A 260 13.69 -14.87 -12.74
CA ILE A 260 13.39 -14.00 -11.59
C ILE A 260 11.87 -13.82 -11.44
N CYS A 261 11.15 -13.62 -12.55
CA CYS A 261 9.70 -13.48 -12.58
C CYS A 261 8.98 -14.75 -12.12
N ILE A 262 9.34 -15.93 -12.65
CA ILE A 262 8.74 -17.21 -12.23
C ILE A 262 9.00 -17.48 -10.74
N ARG A 263 10.19 -17.14 -10.26
CA ARG A 263 10.56 -17.32 -8.85
C ARG A 263 9.81 -16.36 -7.92
N SER A 264 9.52 -15.13 -8.36
CA SER A 264 8.71 -14.20 -7.56
C SER A 264 7.25 -14.66 -7.51
N MET A 265 6.70 -15.15 -8.62
CA MET A 265 5.33 -15.68 -8.70
C MET A 265 5.11 -16.94 -7.85
N THR A 266 6.06 -17.88 -7.85
CA THR A 266 5.95 -19.12 -7.04
C THR A 266 5.93 -18.84 -5.54
N LYS A 267 6.61 -17.79 -5.07
CA LYS A 267 6.57 -17.35 -3.66
C LYS A 267 5.25 -16.68 -3.25
N ILE A 268 4.44 -16.20 -4.20
CA ILE A 268 3.14 -15.57 -3.89
C ILE A 268 2.06 -16.64 -3.64
N ASN A 269 2.23 -17.84 -4.22
CA ASN A 269 1.26 -18.93 -4.17
C ASN A 269 1.57 -20.01 -3.11
N SER A 270 2.60 -19.81 -2.29
CA SER A 270 3.08 -20.74 -1.25
C SER A 270 2.95 -20.12 0.13
#